data_AF-A0A1H1N018-F1
#
_entry.id   AF-A0A1H1N018-F1
#
_cell.length_a   1.000
_cell.length_b   1.000
_cell.length_c   1.000
_cell.angle_alpha   90.00
_cell.angle_beta   90.00
_cell.angle_gamma   90.00
#
_symmetry.space_group_name_H-M   'P 1'
#
loop_
_entity.id
_entity.type
_entity.pdbx_description
1 polymer ?
#
loop_
_entity_poly.entity_id
_entity_poly.type
_entity_poly.pdbx_seq_one_letter_code
_entity_poly.pdbx_strand_id
1 'polypeptide(L)'
;MNKITQEMLATDLALWRKKGLFSVVLLLGLFPFAVIFVEAKPDIIASLWALRHFLGIAAIQAIAQTCIAWYLLKNPVPNYLILSFVLMVMFFQITFGLTVILLSNA
;
A
#
# COMPACT_ATOMS: atom_id res chain seq x y z
N MET A 1 32.66 0.80 -8.65
CA MET A 1 31.24 0.54 -8.32
C MET A 1 30.39 1.34 -9.30
N ASN A 2 29.37 0.75 -9.93
CA ASN A 2 28.59 1.47 -10.96
C ASN A 2 27.73 2.57 -10.33
N LYS A 3 27.45 3.63 -11.12
CA LYS A 3 26.66 4.80 -10.72
C LYS A 3 25.30 4.42 -10.13
N ILE A 4 24.60 3.47 -10.76
CA ILE A 4 23.30 2.96 -10.29
C ILE A 4 23.43 2.32 -8.90
N THR A 5 24.46 1.51 -8.68
CA THR A 5 24.71 0.86 -7.38
C THR A 5 24.96 1.90 -6.28
N GLN A 6 25.67 2.99 -6.60
CA GLN A 6 25.87 4.09 -5.66
C GLN A 6 24.55 4.80 -5.33
N GLU A 7 23.73 5.11 -6.33
CA GLU A 7 22.42 5.74 -6.14
C GLU A 7 21.46 4.86 -5.33
N MET A 8 21.50 3.54 -5.52
CA MET A 8 20.68 2.59 -4.77
C MET A 8 21.08 2.47 -3.30
N LEU A 9 22.38 2.56 -2.99
CA LEU A 9 22.90 2.49 -1.62
C LEU A 9 22.85 3.84 -0.89
N ALA A 10 22.61 4.94 -1.61
CA ALA A 10 22.51 6.27 -1.04
C ALA A 10 21.30 6.37 -0.08
N THR A 11 21.46 7.14 1.00
CA THR A 11 20.48 7.31 2.08
C THR A 11 19.95 8.75 2.20
N ASP A 12 20.41 9.63 1.30
CA ASP A 12 20.26 11.08 1.30
C ASP A 12 18.99 11.56 0.56
N LEU A 13 17.95 10.73 0.49
CA LEU A 13 16.71 11.11 -0.15
C LEU A 13 16.11 12.37 0.51
N ALA A 14 15.93 13.42 -0.29
CA ALA A 14 15.42 14.71 0.18
C ALA A 14 14.10 14.57 0.97
N LEU A 15 13.99 15.31 2.08
CA LEU A 15 12.87 15.20 3.02
C LEU A 15 11.50 15.40 2.36
N TRP A 16 11.39 16.29 1.38
CA TRP A 16 10.13 16.53 0.65
C TRP A 16 9.69 15.30 -0.16
N ARG A 17 10.63 14.53 -0.73
CA ARG A 17 10.32 13.26 -1.42
C ARG A 17 9.83 12.20 -0.44
N LYS A 18 10.45 12.12 0.75
CA LYS A 18 9.98 11.23 1.83
C LYS A 18 8.58 11.58 2.30
N LYS A 19 8.28 12.88 2.46
CA LYS A 19 6.92 13.35 2.79
C LYS A 19 5.91 13.01 1.70
N GLY A 20 6.27 13.22 0.43
CA GLY A 20 5.42 12.84 -0.70
C GLY A 20 5.12 11.33 -0.72
N LEU A 21 6.14 10.49 -0.54
CA LEU A 21 5.98 9.04 -0.46
C LEU A 21 5.07 8.63 0.70
N PHE A 22 5.25 9.23 1.88
CA PHE A 22 4.38 8.99 3.03
C PHE A 22 2.90 9.33 2.73
N SER A 23 2.64 10.49 2.12
CA SER A 23 1.29 10.88 1.71
C SER A 23 0.67 9.94 0.69
N VAL A 24 1.45 9.50 -0.30
CA VAL A 24 0.99 8.51 -1.31
C VAL A 24 0.65 7.18 -0.64
N VAL A 25 1.48 6.69 0.29
CA VAL A 25 1.21 5.44 1.00
C VAL A 25 -0.04 5.53 1.86
N LEU A 26 -0.28 6.66 2.53
CA LEU A 26 -1.52 6.88 3.26
C LEU A 26 -2.75 6.83 2.35
N LEU A 27 -2.70 7.49 1.20
CA LEU A 27 -3.80 7.46 0.23
C LEU A 27 -4.03 6.05 -0.33
N LEU A 28 -2.96 5.34 -0.68
CA LEU A 28 -3.04 3.95 -1.13
C LEU A 28 -3.55 3.01 -0.03
N GLY A 29 -3.28 3.28 1.25
CA GLY A 29 -3.83 2.52 2.37
C GLY A 29 -5.36 2.58 2.46
N LEU A 30 -5.99 3.63 1.93
CA LEU A 30 -7.45 3.78 1.88
C LEU A 30 -8.08 3.08 0.66
N PHE A 31 -7.29 2.81 -0.38
CA PHE A 31 -7.77 2.23 -1.64
C PHE A 31 -8.52 0.88 -1.47
N PRO A 32 -8.03 -0.08 -0.66
CA PRO A 32 -8.73 -1.36 -0.44
C PRO A 32 -10.18 -1.21 0.05
N PHE A 33 -10.42 -0.21 0.91
CA PHE A 33 -11.75 0.07 1.45
C PHE A 33 -12.69 0.64 0.39
N ALA A 34 -12.17 1.50 -0.49
CA ALA A 34 -12.94 2.05 -1.60
C ALA A 34 -13.37 0.94 -2.58
N VAL A 35 -12.47 0.01 -2.90
CA VAL A 35 -12.79 -1.14 -3.78
C VAL A 35 -13.88 -2.01 -3.16
N ILE A 36 -13.74 -2.42 -1.89
CA ILE A 36 -14.78 -3.21 -1.21
C ILE A 36 -16.12 -2.47 -1.22
N PHE A 37 -16.12 -1.17 -0.94
CA PHE A 37 -17.36 -0.39 -0.90
C PHE A 37 -18.07 -0.32 -2.25
N VAL A 38 -17.32 -0.13 -3.35
CA VAL A 38 -17.90 -0.09 -4.69
C VAL A 38 -18.49 -1.44 -5.07
N GLU A 39 -17.75 -2.52 -4.84
CA GLU A 39 -18.17 -3.87 -5.19
C GLU A 39 -19.32 -4.39 -4.31
N ALA A 40 -19.48 -3.89 -3.08
CA ALA A 40 -20.56 -4.29 -2.18
C ALA A 40 -21.91 -3.58 -2.43
N LYS A 41 -21.98 -2.57 -3.31
CA LYS A 41 -23.22 -1.80 -3.55
C LYS A 41 -24.46 -2.61 -4.02
N PRO A 42 -24.32 -3.65 -4.85
CA PRO A 42 -25.49 -4.37 -5.39
C PRO A 42 -26.30 -5.12 -4.33
N ASP A 43 -25.62 -5.77 -3.36
CA ASP A 43 -26.21 -6.40 -2.18
C ASP A 43 -25.27 -6.23 -0.97
N ILE A 44 -25.46 -5.12 -0.26
CA ILE A 44 -24.57 -4.70 0.82
C ILE A 44 -24.45 -5.76 1.91
N ILE A 45 -25.53 -6.45 2.27
CA ILE A 45 -25.52 -7.38 3.40
C ILE A 45 -24.78 -8.66 3.03
N ALA A 46 -25.10 -9.25 1.87
CA ALA A 46 -24.46 -10.48 1.42
C ALA A 46 -22.97 -10.25 1.05
N SER A 47 -22.68 -9.18 0.30
CA SER A 47 -21.32 -8.89 -0.16
C SER A 47 -20.40 -8.46 0.99
N LEU A 48 -20.85 -7.65 1.96
CA LEU A 48 -20.03 -7.33 3.13
C LEU A 48 -19.80 -8.54 4.02
N TRP A 49 -20.77 -9.45 4.12
CA TRP A 49 -20.57 -10.70 4.85
C TRP A 49 -19.50 -11.57 4.19
N ALA A 50 -19.49 -11.67 2.85
CA ALA A 50 -18.46 -12.38 2.09
C ALA A 50 -17.08 -11.70 2.21
N LEU A 51 -17.04 -10.37 2.18
CA LEU A 51 -15.81 -9.56 2.18
C LEU A 51 -15.28 -9.19 3.58
N ARG A 52 -15.93 -9.64 4.68
CA ARG A 52 -15.55 -9.26 6.06
C ARG A 52 -14.08 -9.52 6.41
N HIS A 53 -13.50 -10.61 5.91
CA HIS A 53 -12.09 -10.93 6.15
C HIS A 53 -11.16 -9.98 5.38
N PHE A 54 -11.57 -9.54 4.20
CA PHE A 54 -10.82 -8.59 3.38
C PHE A 54 -10.80 -7.18 4.00
N LEU A 55 -11.86 -6.78 4.71
CA LEU A 55 -11.84 -5.56 5.52
C LEU A 55 -10.78 -5.62 6.62
N GLY A 56 -10.67 -6.76 7.31
CA GLY A 56 -9.64 -6.98 8.33
C GLY A 56 -8.22 -6.96 7.74
N ILE A 57 -8.01 -7.63 6.61
CA ILE A 57 -6.73 -7.65 5.88
C ILE A 57 -6.35 -6.24 5.42
N ALA A 58 -7.30 -5.48 4.85
CA ALA A 58 -7.10 -4.10 4.44
C ALA A 58 -6.69 -3.21 5.61
N ALA A 59 -7.35 -3.33 6.76
CA ALA A 59 -7.03 -2.54 7.95
C ALA A 59 -5.62 -2.83 8.49
N ILE A 60 -5.28 -4.11 8.66
CA ILE A 60 -3.95 -4.52 9.13
C ILE A 60 -2.88 -4.03 8.17
N GLN A 61 -3.11 -4.17 6.86
CA GLN A 61 -2.16 -3.73 5.86
C GLN A 61 -1.99 -2.20 5.84
N ALA A 62 -3.07 -1.44 5.92
CA ALA A 62 -3.03 0.02 5.96
C ALA A 62 -2.22 0.51 7.18
N ILE A 63 -2.41 -0.12 8.35
CA ILE A 63 -1.62 0.17 9.56
C ILE A 63 -0.15 -0.18 9.33
N ALA A 64 0.15 -1.39 8.85
CA ALA A 64 1.53 -1.85 8.63
C ALA A 64 2.29 -0.94 7.64
N GLN A 65 1.68 -0.61 6.50
CA GLN A 65 2.26 0.28 5.50
C GLN A 65 2.47 1.69 6.05
N THR A 66 1.53 2.20 6.85
CA THR A 66 1.67 3.50 7.51
C THR A 66 2.83 3.51 8.51
N CYS A 67 2.97 2.47 9.33
CA CYS A 67 4.08 2.33 10.28
C CYS A 67 5.44 2.28 9.56
N ILE A 68 5.55 1.51 8.47
CA ILE A 68 6.79 1.44 7.68
C ILE A 68 7.08 2.79 7.01
N ALA A 69 6.08 3.42 6.38
CA ALA A 69 6.25 4.72 5.75
C ALA A 69 6.66 5.81 6.76
N TRP A 70 6.10 5.78 7.98
CA TRP A 70 6.51 6.64 9.07
C TRP A 70 7.96 6.41 9.48
N TYR A 71 8.39 5.16 9.55
CA TYR A 71 9.79 4.82 9.82
C TYR A 71 10.73 5.36 8.73
N LEU A 72 10.38 5.17 7.45
CA LEU A 72 11.16 5.69 6.31
C LEU A 72 11.27 7.22 6.30
N LEU A 73 10.22 7.91 6.78
CA LEU A 73 10.19 9.36 6.89
C LEU A 73 11.19 9.88 7.94
N LYS A 74 11.34 9.17 9.05
CA LYS A 74 12.16 9.58 10.20
C LYS A 74 13.61 9.12 10.12
N ASN A 75 13.90 8.02 9.43
CA ASN A 75 15.22 7.40 9.44
C ASN A 75 15.96 7.53 8.09
N PRO A 76 17.30 7.56 8.10
CA PRO A 76 18.10 7.39 6.89
C PRO A 76 18.02 5.93 6.45
N VAL A 77 17.47 5.68 5.27
CA VAL A 77 17.27 4.33 4.73
C VAL A 77 17.76 4.33 3.28
N PRO A 78 18.50 3.29 2.85
CA PRO A 78 18.92 3.14 1.46
C PRO A 78 17.78 3.24 0.46
N ASN A 79 18.02 3.88 -0.67
CA ASN A 79 17.03 4.09 -1.73
C ASN A 79 16.45 2.78 -2.27
N TYR A 80 17.24 1.69 -2.33
CA TYR A 80 16.73 0.39 -2.77
C TYR A 80 15.63 -0.16 -1.83
N LEU A 81 15.72 0.06 -0.52
CA LEU A 81 14.69 -0.39 0.43
C LEU A 81 13.41 0.43 0.28
N ILE A 82 13.56 1.74 0.03
CA ILE A 82 12.42 2.62 -0.24
C ILE A 82 11.72 2.18 -1.52
N LEU A 83 12.48 1.88 -2.58
CA LEU A 83 11.93 1.36 -3.84
C LEU A 83 11.22 0.01 -3.64
N SER A 84 11.85 -0.93 -2.95
CA SER A 84 11.25 -2.24 -2.64
C SER A 84 9.94 -2.11 -1.86
N PHE A 85 9.89 -1.18 -0.90
CA PHE A 85 8.66 -0.89 -0.16
C PHE A 85 7.56 -0.34 -1.08
N VAL A 86 7.88 0.62 -1.96
CA VAL A 86 6.92 1.17 -2.92
C VAL A 86 6.37 0.09 -3.86
N LEU A 87 7.25 -0.76 -4.40
CA LEU A 87 6.83 -1.90 -5.23
C LEU A 87 5.90 -2.84 -4.47
N MET A 88 6.24 -3.18 -3.22
CA MET A 88 5.40 -4.03 -2.36
C MET A 88 4.01 -3.42 -2.13
N VAL A 89 3.94 -2.11 -1.84
CA VAL A 89 2.67 -1.41 -1.65
C VAL A 89 1.83 -1.48 -2.93
N MET A 90 2.41 -1.18 -4.09
CA MET A 90 1.68 -1.22 -5.37
C MET A 90 1.18 -2.62 -5.71
N PHE A 91 2.03 -3.64 -5.58
CA PHE A 91 1.63 -5.02 -5.85
C PHE A 91 0.49 -5.47 -4.95
N PHE A 92 0.50 -5.09 -3.67
CA PHE A 92 -0.61 -5.37 -2.76
C PHE A 92 -1.92 -4.74 -3.24
N GLN A 93 -1.91 -3.48 -3.68
CA GLN A 93 -3.15 -2.82 -4.14
C GLN A 93 -3.75 -3.53 -5.36
N ILE A 94 -2.90 -3.94 -6.30
CA ILE A 94 -3.32 -4.65 -7.51
C ILE A 94 -3.92 -6.02 -7.15
N THR A 95 -3.19 -6.84 -6.37
CA THR A 95 -3.65 -8.19 -6.03
C THR A 95 -4.90 -8.17 -5.15
N PHE A 96 -4.99 -7.24 -4.20
CA PHE A 96 -6.17 -7.05 -3.38
C PHE A 96 -7.38 -6.65 -4.23
N GLY A 97 -7.21 -5.65 -5.10
CA GLY A 97 -8.28 -5.16 -5.98
C GLY A 97 -8.81 -6.26 -6.91
N LEU A 98 -7.92 -6.99 -7.58
CA LEU A 98 -8.31 -8.13 -8.43
C LEU A 98 -9.06 -9.20 -7.64
N THR A 99 -8.60 -9.52 -6.43
CA THR A 99 -9.23 -10.56 -5.61
C THR A 99 -10.65 -10.16 -5.20
N VAL A 100 -10.84 -8.92 -4.76
CA VAL A 100 -12.18 -8.42 -4.36
C VAL A 100 -13.14 -8.41 -5.55
N ILE A 101 -12.69 -7.92 -6.71
CA ILE A 101 -13.53 -7.90 -7.93
C ILE A 101 -13.91 -9.33 -8.34
N LEU A 102 -12.97 -10.27 -8.33
CA LEU A 102 -13.24 -11.66 -8.70
C LEU A 102 -14.22 -12.33 -7.73
N LEU A 103 -14.07 -12.07 -6.42
CA LEU A 103 -14.95 -12.67 -5.41
C LEU A 103 -16.36 -12.07 -5.44
N SER A 104 -16.50 -10.78 -5.76
CA SER A 104 -17.81 -10.12 -5.86
C SER A 104 -18.60 -10.53 -7.11
N ASN A 105 -17.93 -11.08 -8.13
CA ASN A 105 -18.55 -11.56 -9.37
C ASN A 105 -18.67 -13.10 -9.45
N ALA A 106 -18.29 -13.82 -8.38
CA ALA A 106 -18.39 -15.28 -8.29
C ALA A 106 -19.73 -15.70 -7.66
#